data_AF-A0A975FQI7-F1
#
_entry.id   AF-A0A975FQI7-F1
#
_cell.length_a   1.000
_cell.length_b   1.000
_cell.length_c   1.000
_cell.angle_alpha   90.00
_cell.angle_beta   90.00
_cell.angle_gamma   90.00
#
_symmetry.space_group_name_H-M   'P 1'
#
loop_
_entity.id
_entity.type
_entity.pdbx_description
1 polymer ?
#
loop_
_entity_poly.entity_id
_entity_poly.type
_entity_poly.pdbx_seq_one_letter_code
_entity_poly.pdbx_strand_id
1 'polypeptide(L)'
;MKLKMAFSLKSMFLITILIWGSFTGSNAQNNLSDSLVFSINGTKVYKTEFLNQYQKNSQNNFENDRLSLEEYAEMYLRFKLKVVLPKKKV
;
A
#
# COMPACT_ATOMS: atom_id res chain seq x y z
N MET A 1 43.58 -30.21 12.32
CA MET A 1 43.89 -28.80 11.97
C MET A 1 43.31 -27.89 13.03
N LYS A 2 44.13 -27.09 13.73
CA LYS A 2 43.63 -26.05 14.65
C LYS A 2 43.48 -24.75 13.84
N LEU A 3 42.25 -24.39 13.51
CA LEU A 3 41.96 -23.15 12.80
C LEU A 3 42.20 -21.96 13.76
N LYS A 4 43.27 -21.19 13.55
CA LYS A 4 43.52 -19.95 14.30
C LYS A 4 42.66 -18.84 13.68
N MET A 5 41.44 -18.66 14.19
CA MET A 5 40.62 -17.49 13.90
C MET A 5 41.22 -16.27 14.62
N ALA A 6 42.03 -15.49 13.92
CA ALA A 6 42.51 -14.19 14.41
C ALA A 6 41.46 -13.13 14.09
N PHE A 7 40.52 -12.92 15.01
CA PHE A 7 39.49 -11.90 14.86
C PHE A 7 40.06 -10.53 15.25
N SER A 8 40.31 -9.67 14.27
CA SER A 8 40.65 -8.27 14.51
C SER A 8 39.45 -7.51 15.06
N LEU A 9 39.66 -6.59 16.02
CA LEU A 9 38.60 -5.75 16.59
C LEU A 9 37.83 -4.97 15.51
N LYS A 10 38.50 -4.60 14.42
CA LYS A 10 37.89 -3.96 13.24
C LYS A 10 36.98 -4.91 12.46
N SER A 11 37.34 -6.20 12.41
CA SER A 11 36.53 -7.27 11.83
C SER A 11 35.27 -7.55 12.65
N MET A 12 35.36 -7.47 13.98
CA MET A 12 34.18 -7.59 14.86
C MET A 12 33.19 -6.46 14.60
N PHE A 13 33.68 -5.22 14.45
CA PHE A 13 32.83 -4.05 14.22
C PHE A 13 32.09 -4.10 12.87
N LEU A 14 32.75 -4.62 11.82
CA LEU A 14 32.13 -4.84 10.51
C LEU A 14 30.97 -5.84 10.57
N ILE A 15 31.13 -6.90 11.37
CA ILE A 15 30.12 -7.95 11.48
C ILE A 15 28.91 -7.49 12.29
N THR A 16 29.11 -6.68 13.32
CA THR A 16 28.00 -6.11 14.10
C THR A 16 27.13 -5.17 13.26
N ILE A 17 27.72 -4.41 12.34
CA ILE A 17 26.99 -3.53 11.41
C ILE A 17 26.17 -4.37 10.40
N LEU A 18 26.75 -5.45 9.88
CA LEU A 18 26.06 -6.36 8.95
C LEU A 18 24.85 -7.07 9.60
N ILE A 19 24.96 -7.46 10.87
CA ILE A 19 23.87 -8.09 11.61
C ILE A 19 22.73 -7.10 11.86
N TRP A 20 23.04 -5.84 12.20
CA TRP A 20 22.02 -4.80 12.42
C TRP A 20 21.29 -4.37 11.14
N GLY A 21 21.98 -4.35 10.00
CA GLY A 21 21.36 -4.02 8.71
C GLY A 21 20.35 -5.07 8.20
N SER A 22 20.33 -6.27 8.79
CA SER A 22 19.47 -7.38 8.37
C SER A 22 18.06 -7.34 8.98
N PHE A 23 17.81 -6.44 9.94
CA PHE A 23 16.52 -6.33 10.64
C PHE A 23 15.58 -5.29 10.02
N THR A 24 15.57 -5.17 8.69
CA THR A 24 14.52 -4.40 8.01
C THR A 24 13.30 -5.30 7.83
N GLY A 25 12.30 -5.14 8.71
CA GLY A 25 11.00 -5.79 8.54
C GLY A 25 10.37 -5.38 7.21
N SER A 26 10.36 -6.30 6.25
CA SER A 26 9.66 -6.10 4.99
C SER A 26 8.15 -6.27 5.21
N ASN A 27 7.41 -5.16 5.23
CA ASN A 27 5.94 -5.17 5.15
C ASN A 27 5.50 -5.27 3.69
N ALA A 28 6.01 -6.26 2.96
CA ALA A 28 5.57 -6.54 1.61
C ALA A 28 4.42 -7.54 1.67
N GLN A 29 3.20 -7.04 1.49
CA GLN A 29 2.01 -7.80 1.04
C GLN A 29 1.27 -8.63 2.10
N ASN A 30 0.45 -7.96 2.92
CA ASN A 30 -0.65 -8.59 3.69
C ASN A 30 -1.93 -8.81 2.86
N ASN A 31 -1.82 -8.99 1.53
CA ASN A 31 -2.98 -9.10 0.64
C ASN A 31 -3.17 -10.55 0.14
N LEU A 32 -3.27 -11.51 1.07
CA LEU A 32 -3.45 -12.93 0.75
C LEU A 32 -4.79 -13.29 0.07
N SER A 33 -5.69 -12.33 -0.16
CA SER A 33 -6.81 -12.46 -1.10
C SER A 33 -7.52 -11.10 -1.26
N ASP A 34 -6.82 -10.08 -1.75
CA ASP A 34 -7.49 -8.78 -1.98
C ASP A 34 -8.47 -8.90 -3.15
N SER A 35 -9.77 -8.80 -2.84
CA SER A 35 -10.85 -9.01 -3.81
C SER A 35 -10.93 -7.84 -4.80
N LEU A 36 -11.19 -8.15 -6.06
CA LEU A 36 -11.44 -7.14 -7.09
C LEU A 36 -12.81 -6.49 -6.85
N VAL A 37 -12.86 -5.16 -6.75
CA VAL A 37 -14.13 -4.41 -6.67
C VAL A 37 -14.62 -4.09 -8.07
N PHE A 38 -13.78 -3.48 -8.91
CA PHE A 38 -14.06 -3.23 -10.33
C PHE A 38 -12.77 -3.02 -11.13
N SER A 39 -12.90 -2.98 -12.46
CA SER A 39 -11.80 -2.61 -13.36
C SER A 39 -12.26 -1.68 -14.49
N ILE A 40 -11.40 -0.75 -14.89
CA ILE A 40 -11.62 0.18 -16.00
C ILE A 40 -10.40 0.07 -16.93
N ASN A 41 -10.61 -0.34 -18.18
CA ASN A 41 -9.54 -0.49 -19.18
C ASN A 41 -8.29 -1.24 -18.65
N GLY A 42 -8.50 -2.34 -17.92
CA GLY A 42 -7.41 -3.14 -17.32
C GLY A 42 -6.83 -2.56 -16.01
N THR A 43 -7.18 -1.33 -15.62
CA THR A 43 -6.86 -0.78 -14.30
C THR A 43 -7.79 -1.38 -13.27
N LYS A 44 -7.25 -2.16 -12.34
CA LYS A 44 -8.00 -2.85 -11.29
C LYS A 44 -8.06 -1.99 -10.03
N VAL A 45 -9.23 -1.96 -9.38
CA VAL A 45 -9.43 -1.42 -8.04
C VAL A 45 -9.77 -2.57 -7.11
N TYR A 46 -8.96 -2.74 -6.07
CA TYR A 46 -9.13 -3.80 -5.10
C TYR A 46 -9.80 -3.31 -3.81
N LYS A 47 -10.32 -4.25 -3.02
CA LYS A 47 -11.10 -3.97 -1.81
C LYS A 47 -10.29 -3.16 -0.81
N THR A 48 -9.00 -3.45 -0.61
CA THR A 48 -8.17 -2.68 0.32
C THR A 48 -7.99 -1.23 -0.13
N GLU A 49 -7.74 -0.98 -1.42
CA GLU A 49 -7.68 0.38 -1.98
C GLU A 49 -9.00 1.11 -1.75
N PHE A 50 -10.12 0.47 -2.11
CA PHE A 50 -11.45 1.04 -1.96
C PHE A 50 -11.77 1.42 -0.50
N LEU A 51 -11.56 0.49 0.43
CA LEU A 51 -11.83 0.73 1.85
C LEU A 51 -10.90 1.80 2.45
N ASN A 52 -9.64 1.84 2.03
CA ASN A 52 -8.71 2.88 2.46
C ASN A 52 -9.18 4.28 2.01
N GLN A 53 -9.69 4.41 0.79
CA GLN A 53 -10.23 5.68 0.31
C GLN A 53 -11.55 6.03 0.98
N TYR A 54 -12.42 5.03 1.20
CA TYR A 54 -13.67 5.21 1.92
C TYR A 54 -13.42 5.78 3.31
N GLN A 55 -12.57 5.13 4.11
CA GLN A 55 -12.25 5.57 5.47
C GLN A 55 -11.69 6.99 5.51
N LYS A 56 -10.75 7.31 4.62
CA LYS A 56 -10.15 8.66 4.55
C LYS A 56 -11.17 9.75 4.21
N ASN A 57 -12.08 9.47 3.29
CA ASN A 57 -13.06 10.47 2.86
C ASN A 57 -14.22 10.57 3.85
N SER A 58 -14.66 9.45 4.44
CA SER A 58 -15.71 9.42 5.47
C SER A 58 -15.29 10.07 6.78
N GLN A 59 -13.99 10.15 7.09
CA GLN A 59 -13.48 10.88 8.26
C GLN A 59 -13.41 12.40 8.04
N ASN A 60 -13.31 12.84 6.79
CA ASN A 60 -13.22 14.27 6.44
C ASN A 60 -14.56 14.90 6.05
N ASN A 61 -15.61 14.10 5.86
CA ASN A 61 -16.96 14.60 5.58
C ASN A 61 -17.67 14.94 6.89
N PHE A 62 -18.07 16.22 7.01
CA PHE A 62 -18.82 16.77 8.14
C PHE A 62 -20.06 15.92 8.44
N GLU A 63 -20.39 15.82 9.73
CA GLU A 63 -21.13 14.76 10.45
C GLU A 63 -22.51 14.30 9.92
N ASN A 64 -23.01 14.80 8.79
CA ASN A 64 -24.33 14.44 8.22
C ASN A 64 -24.31 13.90 6.77
N ASP A 65 -23.19 13.95 6.04
CA ASP A 65 -23.11 13.47 4.64
C ASP A 65 -22.39 12.11 4.52
N ARG A 66 -22.74 11.16 5.40
CA ARG A 66 -22.26 9.78 5.28
C ARG A 66 -23.03 9.10 4.15
N LEU A 67 -22.47 9.16 2.94
CA LEU A 67 -22.89 8.27 1.84
C LEU A 67 -22.90 6.83 2.34
N SER A 68 -23.93 6.07 1.95
CA SER A 68 -23.92 4.62 2.08
C SER A 68 -22.73 4.03 1.34
N LEU A 69 -22.35 2.80 1.69
CA LEU A 69 -21.21 2.13 1.06
C LEU A 69 -21.42 1.98 -0.46
N GLU A 70 -22.66 1.72 -0.86
CA GLU A 70 -23.11 1.61 -2.25
C GLU A 70 -23.00 2.93 -3.00
N GLU A 71 -23.49 4.03 -2.41
CA GLU A 71 -23.39 5.37 -3.01
C GLU A 71 -21.93 5.82 -3.15
N TYR A 72 -21.09 5.51 -2.16
CA TYR A 72 -19.67 5.78 -2.24
C TYR A 72 -19.00 4.94 -3.34
N ALA A 73 -19.38 3.67 -3.50
CA ALA A 73 -18.88 2.80 -4.57
C ALA A 73 -19.20 3.37 -5.95
N GLU A 74 -20.43 3.83 -6.15
CA GLU A 74 -20.85 4.44 -7.41
C GLU A 74 -20.11 5.77 -7.68
N MET A 75 -20.02 6.65 -6.67
CA MET A 75 -19.26 7.89 -6.75
C MET A 75 -17.79 7.62 -7.12
N TYR A 76 -17.17 6.64 -6.46
CA TYR A 76 -15.77 6.28 -6.67
C TYR A 76 -15.52 5.71 -8.07
N LEU A 77 -16.44 4.87 -8.58
CA LEU A 77 -16.40 4.41 -9.97
C LEU A 77 -16.49 5.57 -10.96
N ARG A 78 -17.44 6.49 -10.78
CA ARG A 78 -17.61 7.68 -11.63
C ARG A 78 -16.38 8.59 -11.60
N PHE A 79 -15.76 8.76 -10.43
CA PHE A 79 -14.50 9.49 -10.29
C PHE A 79 -13.38 8.83 -11.09
N LYS A 80 -13.16 7.53 -10.93
CA LYS A 80 -12.10 6.80 -11.66
C LYS A 80 -12.35 6.83 -13.17
N LEU A 81 -13.60 6.76 -13.62
CA LEU A 81 -13.96 6.95 -15.04
C LEU A 81 -13.55 8.33 -15.55
N LYS A 82 -13.85 9.42 -14.82
CA LYS A 82 -13.44 10.78 -15.20
C LYS A 82 -11.92 10.97 -15.26
N VAL A 83 -11.16 10.26 -14.42
CA VAL A 83 -9.70 10.30 -14.42
C VAL A 83 -9.11 9.59 -15.63
N VAL A 84 -9.72 8.47 -16.05
CA VAL A 84 -9.28 7.70 -17.22
C VAL A 84 -9.69 8.37 -18.53
N LEU A 85 -10.84 9.05 -18.56
CA LEU A 85 -11.24 9.82 -19.73
C LEU A 85 -10.21 10.94 -19.99
N PRO A 86 -9.76 11.13 -21.23
CA PRO A 86 -8.92 12.26 -21.57
C PRO A 86 -9.67 13.54 -21.16
N LYS A 87 -9.00 14.43 -20.43
CA LYS A 87 -9.55 15.75 -20.15
C LYS A 87 -9.80 16.42 -21.51
N LYS A 88 -11.07 16.51 -21.90
CA LYS A 88 -11.48 17.23 -23.10
C LYS A 88 -10.97 18.66 -22.90
N LYS A 89 -9.89 19.02 -23.60
CA LYS A 89 -9.40 20.40 -23.61
C LYS A 89 -10.46 21.21 -24.35
N VAL A 90 -11.23 21.98 -23.59
CA VAL A 90 -12.08 23.05 -24.11
C VAL A 90 -11.18 24.25 -24.35
#